data_AF-H0EE27-F1
#
_entry.id   AF-H0EE27-F1
#
_cell.length_a   1.000
_cell.length_b   1.000
_cell.length_c   1.000
_cell.angle_alpha   90.00
_cell.angle_beta   90.00
_cell.angle_gamma   90.00
#
_symmetry.space_group_name_H-M   'P 1'
#
loop_
_entity.id
_entity.type
_entity.pdbx_description
1 polymer ?
#
loop_
_entity_poly.entity_id
_entity_poly.type
_entity_poly.pdbx_seq_one_letter_code
_entity_poly.pdbx_strand_id
1 'polypeptide(L)' 'MTTSNPGLGAKEVEKPWHAAYPAPKTTAAVITRDKLLSWLNQGLVAGVDFVLVDLRRTDFESYA' A
#
# COMPACT_ATOMS: atom_id res chain seq x y z
N MET A 1 2.28 25.29 -47.29
CA MET A 1 3.00 24.48 -46.28
C MET A 1 2.46 24.82 -44.90
N THR A 2 1.55 24.02 -44.34
CA THR A 2 1.38 23.93 -42.88
C THR A 2 0.67 22.61 -42.56
N THR A 3 1.42 21.59 -42.16
CA THR A 3 0.87 20.34 -41.63
C THR A 3 0.75 20.49 -40.12
N SER A 4 -0.44 20.78 -39.60
CA SER A 4 -0.70 20.73 -38.16
C SER A 4 -0.98 19.28 -37.77
N ASN A 5 -0.07 18.70 -36.98
CA ASN A 5 -0.14 17.32 -36.51
C ASN A 5 -1.00 17.25 -35.23
N PRO A 6 -2.14 16.52 -35.19
CA PRO A 6 -3.02 16.45 -34.02
C PRO A 6 -2.50 15.48 -32.94
N GLY A 7 -1.18 15.43 -32.76
CA GLY A 7 -0.47 14.49 -31.90
C GLY A 7 -0.01 15.08 -30.57
N LEU A 8 -0.87 15.82 -29.87
CA LEU A 8 -0.72 15.98 -28.43
C LEU A 8 -1.98 15.42 -27.78
N GLY A 9 -2.11 14.09 -27.83
CA GLY A 9 -3.00 13.39 -26.91
C GLY A 9 -2.66 13.86 -25.51
N ALA A 10 -3.67 14.32 -24.78
CA ALA A 10 -3.54 14.75 -23.39
C ALA A 10 -2.66 13.71 -22.67
N LYS A 11 -1.50 14.12 -22.15
CA LYS A 11 -0.74 13.28 -21.23
C LYS A 11 -1.71 12.90 -20.13
N GLU A 12 -2.14 11.64 -20.12
CA GLU A 12 -2.97 11.13 -19.04
C GLU A 12 -2.20 11.42 -17.75
N VAL A 13 -2.80 12.27 -16.91
CA VAL A 13 -2.23 12.55 -15.59
C VAL A 13 -2.22 11.22 -14.87
N GLU A 14 -1.02 10.69 -14.61
CA GLU A 14 -0.86 9.43 -13.92
C GLU A 14 -1.59 9.51 -12.58
N LYS A 15 -2.66 8.73 -12.46
CA LYS A 15 -3.44 8.67 -11.23
C LYS A 15 -2.75 7.67 -10.31
N PRO A 16 -2.67 7.98 -9.01
CA PRO A 16 -2.09 7.02 -8.07
C PRO A 16 -2.97 5.75 -8.04
N TRP A 17 -2.34 4.58 -7.97
CA TRP A 17 -3.01 3.26 -8.15
C TRP A 17 -4.28 3.07 -7.29
N HIS A 18 -4.28 3.62 -6.08
CA HIS A 18 -5.41 3.51 -5.15
C HIS A 18 -6.65 4.33 -5.57
N ALA A 19 -6.54 5.24 -6.54
CA ALA A 19 -7.66 6.07 -7.00
C ALA A 19 -8.73 5.27 -7.77
N ALA A 20 -8.41 4.05 -8.22
CA ALA A 20 -9.37 3.12 -8.81
C ALA A 20 -10.30 2.47 -7.78
N TYR A 21 -10.00 2.59 -6.49
CA TYR A 21 -10.74 1.97 -5.40
C TYR A 21 -11.57 3.03 -4.64
N PRO A 22 -12.69 2.64 -4.02
CA PRO A 22 -13.47 3.55 -3.17
C PRO A 22 -12.62 4.15 -2.06
N ALA A 23 -12.98 5.36 -1.64
CA ALA A 23 -12.33 6.00 -0.50
C ALA A 23 -12.43 5.10 0.76
N PRO A 24 -11.36 4.99 1.57
CA PRO A 24 -11.40 4.25 2.83
C PRO A 24 -12.50 4.78 3.73
N LYS A 25 -13.29 3.87 4.33
CA LYS A 25 -14.34 4.24 5.28
C LYS A 25 -13.81 4.51 6.68
N THR A 26 -12.58 4.06 6.96
CA THR A 26 -11.95 4.13 8.28
C THR A 26 -10.49 4.54 8.14
N THR A 27 -10.00 5.24 9.16
CA THR A 27 -8.56 5.48 9.34
C THR A 27 -7.94 4.29 10.05
N ALA A 28 -6.80 3.80 9.55
CA ALA A 28 -6.08 2.73 10.22
C ALA A 28 -5.59 3.19 11.60
N ALA A 29 -5.85 2.39 12.64
CA ALA A 29 -5.34 2.64 13.98
C ALA A 29 -3.84 2.29 14.06
N VAL A 30 -3.09 3.06 14.84
CA VAL A 30 -1.69 2.75 15.15
C VAL A 30 -1.65 1.80 16.34
N ILE A 31 -0.90 0.70 16.19
CA ILE A 31 -0.62 -0.25 17.29
C ILE A 31 0.85 -0.13 17.70
N THR A 32 1.11 -0.16 19.00
CA THR A 32 2.48 -0.19 19.52
C THR A 32 3.06 -1.60 19.46
N ARG A 33 4.38 -1.69 19.43
CA ARG A 33 5.10 -2.97 19.51
C ARG A 33 4.68 -3.79 20.72
N ASP A 34 4.62 -3.17 21.91
CA ASP A 34 4.30 -3.89 23.15
C ASP A 34 2.88 -4.45 23.14
N LYS A 35 1.94 -3.72 22.51
CA LYS A 35 0.57 -4.21 22.35
C LYS A 35 0.50 -5.42 21.42
N LEU A 36 1.21 -5.38 20.29
CA LEU A 36 1.29 -6.53 19.40
C LEU A 36 1.97 -7.72 20.09
N LEU A 37 3.05 -7.47 20.84
CA LEU A 37 3.73 -8.51 21.61
C LEU A 37 2.80 -9.12 22.66
N SER A 38 1.96 -8.31 23.31
CA SER A 38 0.96 -8.82 24.25
C SER A 38 -0.01 -9.77 23.55
N TRP A 39 -0.44 -9.48 22.31
CA TRP A 39 -1.32 -10.37 21.57
C TRP A 39 -0.68 -11.73 21.27
N LEU A 40 0.57 -11.72 20.84
CA LEU A 40 1.33 -12.93 20.56
C LEU A 40 1.50 -13.81 21.81
N ASN A 41 1.56 -13.21 23.00
CA ASN A 41 1.77 -13.93 24.25
C ASN A 41 0.47 -14.32 24.97
N GLN A 42 -0.65 -13.60 24.73
CA GLN A 42 -1.92 -13.78 25.45
C GLN A 42 -2.87 -14.77 24.77
N GLY A 43 -2.39 -15.52 23.78
CA GLY A 43 -3.15 -16.59 23.14
C GLY A 43 -4.08 -16.16 22.01
N LEU A 44 -3.93 -14.93 21.49
CA LEU A 44 -4.58 -14.59 20.21
C LEU A 44 -3.96 -15.42 19.08
N VAL A 45 -4.81 -16.00 18.26
CA VAL A 45 -4.43 -16.89 17.18
C VAL A 45 -4.28 -16.09 15.89
N ALA A 46 -3.05 -15.99 15.39
CA ALA A 46 -2.78 -15.39 14.09
C ALA A 46 -3.53 -16.14 12.97
N GLY A 47 -4.14 -15.40 12.04
CA GLY A 47 -5.00 -15.92 10.99
C GLY A 47 -6.46 -16.15 11.40
N VAL A 48 -6.77 -16.10 12.70
CA VAL A 48 -8.15 -16.17 13.22
C VAL A 48 -8.55 -14.84 13.84
N ASP A 49 -7.80 -14.41 14.86
CA ASP A 49 -8.11 -13.18 15.61
C ASP A 49 -7.47 -11.94 14.98
N PHE A 50 -6.31 -12.11 14.34
CA PHE A 50 -5.61 -11.02 13.65
C PHE A 50 -4.73 -11.53 12.51
N VAL A 51 -4.44 -10.64 11.55
CA VAL A 51 -3.45 -10.89 10.48
C VAL A 51 -2.33 -9.86 10.60
N LEU A 52 -1.09 -10.33 10.57
CA LEU A 52 0.09 -9.48 10.53
C LEU A 52 0.68 -9.50 9.10
N VAL A 53 0.61 -8.37 8.41
CA VAL A 53 1.10 -8.23 7.03
C VAL A 53 2.41 -7.46 7.07
N ASP A 54 3.49 -8.12 6.67
CA ASP A 54 4.78 -7.47 6.47
C ASP A 54 4.83 -6.82 5.09
N LEU A 55 4.88 -5.49 5.05
CA LEU A 55 4.94 -4.71 3.82
C LEU A 55 6.37 -4.39 3.37
N ARG A 56 7.39 -4.93 4.05
CA ARG A 56 8.78 -4.73 3.65
C ARG A 56 9.02 -5.36 2.28
N ARG A 57 9.68 -4.59 1.44
CA ARG A 57 10.26 -5.06 0.19
C ARG A 57 11.26 -6.18 0.48
N THR A 58 11.06 -7.35 -0.14
CA THR A 58 11.97 -8.49 -0.01
C THR A 58 13.12 -8.42 -1.03
N ASP A 59 13.07 -7.48 -1.97
CA ASP A 59 14.01 -7.30 -3.09
C ASP A 59 15.13 -6.28 -2.79
N PHE A 60 15.48 -6.07 -1.52
CA PHE A 60 16.67 -5.28 -1.18
C PHE A 60 17.93 -6.10 -1.48
N GLU A 61 18.39 -6.04 -2.72
CA GLU A 61 19.70 -6.49 -3.14
C GLU A 61 20.70 -5.37 -2.78
N SER A 62 21.43 -5.54 -1.68
CA SER A 62 22.55 -4.64 -1.35
C SER A 62 23.50 -4.65 -2.54
N TYR A 63 23.71 -3.50 -3.19
CA TYR A 63 24.75 -3.36 -4.22
C TYR A 63 26.08 -3.81 -3.60
N ALA A 64 26.62 -4.91 -4.12
CA ALA A 64 27.98 -5.37 -3.89
C ALA A 64 28.96 -4.64 -4.81
#